data_AF-A0A0G2HNU5-F1
#
_entry.id   AF-A0A0G2HNU5-F1
#
_cell.length_a   1.000
_cell.length_b   1.000
_cell.length_c   1.000
_cell.angle_alpha   90.00
_cell.angle_beta   90.00
_cell.angle_gamma   90.00
#
_symmetry.space_group_name_H-M   'P 1'
#
loop_
_entity.id
_entity.type
_entity.pdbx_description
1 polymer ?
#
loop_
_entity_poly.entity_id
_entity_poly.type
_entity_poly.pdbx_seq_one_letter_code
_entity_poly.pdbx_strand_id
1 'polypeptide(L)'
;MVLTHRDFGRAYLTEGDGWARRFLVSFFANHTVLFVGYSHSDTIMNYLTPSLPTDGREKRFALVGSKSNDLDRWHRMGIEPVVFPQEKENDFTGLDTGVKGLADFRRRGILGWRQEIARIASGQPPTVDDEDSHTIDHALARVKLTEFFVNAAKSPEWISWLDDQKHLKHLFTEGELEKQDKILSEWLANQLVRNNSDSLFSIISKYNGRLNQCFWKALLRKLSHLGENSLNPQILSRWVHILMNCIPMNPDEDSRSIPVPGDYEGYYRVWQILY
;
A
#
# COMPACT_ATOMS: atom_id res chain seq x y z
N MET A 1 19.46 4.87 -38.41
CA MET A 1 19.46 6.04 -37.50
C MET A 1 18.49 7.05 -38.09
N VAL A 2 17.48 7.49 -37.33
CA VAL A 2 16.47 8.46 -37.80
C VAL A 2 16.93 9.85 -37.36
N LEU A 3 17.32 10.70 -38.32
CA LEU A 3 18.02 11.96 -38.01
C LEU A 3 17.26 13.20 -38.48
N THR A 4 16.37 13.06 -39.46
CA THR A 4 15.60 14.18 -40.01
C THR A 4 14.10 13.95 -39.88
N HIS A 5 13.32 15.02 -39.94
CA HIS A 5 11.84 14.93 -40.02
C HIS A 5 11.38 14.03 -41.17
N ARG A 6 12.13 14.00 -42.28
CA ARG A 6 11.86 13.16 -43.44
C ARG A 6 12.12 11.67 -43.15
N ASP A 7 13.18 11.36 -42.43
CA ASP A 7 13.46 9.99 -41.98
C ASP A 7 12.39 9.51 -40.98
N PHE A 8 11.92 10.41 -40.12
CA PHE A 8 10.83 10.14 -39.17
C PHE A 8 9.52 9.84 -39.92
N GLY A 9 9.13 10.70 -40.85
CA GLY A 9 7.96 10.46 -41.70
C GLY A 9 8.06 9.14 -42.48
N ARG A 10 9.26 8.82 -42.99
CA ARG A 10 9.52 7.55 -43.68
C ARG A 10 9.35 6.34 -42.76
N ALA A 11 10.01 6.33 -41.60
CA ALA A 11 9.97 5.20 -40.66
C ALA A 11 8.59 4.98 -40.01
N TYR A 12 7.83 6.05 -39.75
CA TYR A 12 6.58 5.99 -38.99
C TYR A 12 5.30 6.11 -39.85
N LEU A 13 5.38 6.69 -41.04
CA LEU A 13 4.20 6.97 -41.88
C LEU A 13 4.28 6.36 -43.29
N THR A 14 5.46 6.11 -43.88
CA THR A 14 5.57 5.82 -45.33
C THR A 14 6.28 4.51 -45.71
N GLU A 15 7.10 3.91 -44.87
CA GLU A 15 7.65 2.56 -45.15
C GLU A 15 6.56 1.49 -45.06
N GLY A 16 6.55 0.57 -46.04
CA GLY A 16 5.40 -0.25 -46.47
C GLY A 16 4.75 -1.15 -45.42
N ASP A 17 5.40 -1.36 -44.27
CA ASP A 17 4.85 -2.15 -43.17
C ASP A 17 4.38 -1.31 -41.99
N GLY A 18 4.68 0.00 -41.92
CA GLY A 18 4.32 0.83 -40.76
C GLY A 18 4.83 0.26 -39.42
N TRP A 19 5.92 -0.52 -39.46
CA TRP A 19 6.40 -1.33 -38.35
C TRP A 19 6.70 -0.50 -37.10
N ALA A 20 7.35 0.66 -37.26
CA ALA A 20 7.71 1.52 -36.14
C ALA A 20 6.47 2.09 -35.43
N ARG A 21 5.42 2.44 -36.18
CA ARG A 21 4.13 2.86 -35.60
C ARG A 21 3.46 1.72 -34.85
N ARG A 22 3.38 0.52 -35.44
CA ARG A 22 2.78 -0.66 -34.78
C ARG A 22 3.52 -1.02 -33.48
N PHE A 23 4.84 -0.98 -33.52
CA PHE A 23 5.68 -1.16 -32.33
C PHE A 23 5.33 -0.15 -31.24
N LEU A 24 5.33 1.15 -31.54
CA LEU A 24 5.03 2.18 -30.53
C LEU A 24 3.62 2.03 -29.94
N VAL A 25 2.61 1.83 -30.78
CA VAL A 25 1.23 1.63 -30.31
C VAL A 25 1.17 0.44 -29.35
N SER A 26 1.78 -0.69 -29.73
CA SER A 26 1.84 -1.88 -28.87
C SER A 26 2.66 -1.66 -27.59
N PHE A 27 3.72 -0.87 -27.65
CA PHE A 27 4.59 -0.55 -26.53
C PHE A 27 3.84 0.28 -25.49
N PHE A 28 3.24 1.40 -25.90
CA PHE A 28 2.50 2.31 -25.03
C PHE A 28 1.16 1.76 -24.54
N ALA A 29 0.57 0.78 -25.23
CA ALA A 29 -0.61 0.07 -24.75
C ALA A 29 -0.28 -0.87 -23.58
N ASN A 30 0.89 -1.51 -23.61
CA ASN A 30 1.22 -2.62 -22.71
C ASN A 30 2.22 -2.26 -21.61
N HIS A 31 2.88 -1.11 -21.69
CA HIS A 31 3.93 -0.71 -20.74
C HIS A 31 3.62 0.63 -20.07
N THR A 32 4.09 0.76 -18.83
CA THR A 32 4.20 2.05 -18.15
C THR A 32 5.45 2.76 -18.63
N VAL A 33 5.32 4.01 -19.07
CA VAL A 33 6.41 4.78 -19.70
C VAL A 33 6.67 6.07 -18.95
N LEU A 34 7.95 6.33 -18.69
CA LEU A 34 8.44 7.57 -18.07
C LEU A 34 9.34 8.31 -19.07
N PHE A 35 8.93 9.50 -19.50
CA PHE A 35 9.72 10.38 -20.35
C PHE A 35 10.71 11.19 -19.49
N VAL A 36 11.98 11.15 -19.84
CA VAL A 36 13.07 11.83 -19.12
C VAL A 36 13.89 12.66 -20.11
N GLY A 37 14.08 13.94 -19.82
CA GLY A 37 14.85 14.85 -20.67
C GLY A 37 14.12 15.31 -21.94
N TYR A 38 12.79 15.18 -21.99
CA TYR A 38 11.97 15.63 -23.11
C TYR A 38 11.17 16.89 -22.75
N SER A 39 11.02 17.78 -23.72
CA SER A 39 10.04 18.87 -23.71
C SER A 39 8.78 18.43 -24.44
N HIS A 40 7.61 18.94 -24.05
CA HIS A 40 6.38 18.79 -24.84
C HIS A 40 6.53 19.39 -26.24
N SER A 41 7.45 20.35 -26.41
CA SER A 41 7.73 21.00 -27.69
C SER A 41 8.65 20.19 -28.59
N ASP A 42 9.23 19.10 -28.09
CA ASP A 42 10.11 18.26 -28.89
C ASP A 42 9.35 17.68 -30.08
N THR A 43 10.02 17.70 -31.22
CA THR A 43 9.49 17.17 -32.48
C THR A 43 8.93 15.76 -32.28
N ILE A 44 9.68 14.89 -31.62
CA ILE A 44 9.29 13.51 -31.39
C ILE A 44 8.00 13.40 -30.56
N MET A 45 7.83 14.22 -29.52
CA MET A 45 6.65 14.21 -28.66
C MET A 45 5.40 14.61 -29.44
N ASN A 46 5.50 15.60 -30.32
CA ASN A 46 4.40 16.03 -31.18
C ASN A 46 3.95 14.96 -32.19
N TYR A 47 4.83 14.03 -32.57
CA TYR A 47 4.48 12.91 -33.46
C TYR A 47 4.00 11.67 -32.71
N LEU A 48 4.61 11.38 -31.55
CA LEU A 48 4.27 10.21 -30.74
C LEU A 48 2.86 10.35 -30.18
N THR A 49 2.58 11.49 -29.55
CA THR A 49 1.39 11.67 -28.72
C THR A 49 0.07 11.45 -29.44
N PRO A 50 -0.17 12.02 -30.64
CA PRO A 50 -1.42 11.81 -31.37
C PRO A 50 -1.64 10.35 -31.78
N SER A 51 -0.57 9.56 -31.84
CA SER A 51 -0.61 8.14 -32.20
C SER A 51 -0.78 7.22 -30.98
N LEU A 52 -0.80 7.76 -29.76
CA LEU A 52 -0.94 6.96 -28.55
C LEU A 52 -2.40 6.53 -28.35
N PRO A 53 -2.65 5.28 -27.95
CA PRO A 53 -3.99 4.84 -27.63
C PRO A 53 -4.59 5.68 -26.50
N THR A 54 -5.90 5.91 -26.54
CA THR A 54 -6.64 6.56 -25.44
C THR A 54 -6.67 5.70 -24.19
N ASP A 55 -6.57 4.39 -24.37
CA ASP A 55 -6.47 3.40 -23.29
C ASP A 55 -5.04 3.43 -22.71
N GLY A 56 -4.90 3.44 -21.39
CA GLY A 56 -3.60 3.47 -20.72
C GLY A 56 -2.97 4.86 -20.55
N ARG A 57 -3.78 5.93 -20.60
CA ARG A 57 -3.32 7.31 -20.28
C ARG A 57 -2.72 7.39 -18.88
N GLU A 58 -3.27 6.63 -17.93
CA GLU A 58 -2.84 6.54 -16.55
C GLU A 58 -1.45 5.89 -16.35
N LYS A 59 -0.81 5.40 -17.41
CA LYS A 59 0.49 4.71 -17.37
C LYS A 59 1.63 5.51 -18.00
N ARG A 60 1.43 6.79 -18.30
CA ARG A 60 2.38 7.62 -19.03
C ARG A 60 2.76 8.80 -18.16
N PHE A 61 4.05 8.96 -17.93
CA PHE A 61 4.58 9.96 -17.03
C PHE A 61 5.69 10.75 -17.69
N ALA A 62 5.89 12.01 -17.33
CA ALA A 62 7.05 12.80 -17.76
C ALA A 62 7.68 13.51 -16.55
N LEU A 63 9.00 13.46 -16.43
CA LEU A 63 9.70 14.26 -15.41
C LEU A 63 9.81 15.71 -15.89
N VAL A 64 9.15 16.62 -15.17
CA VAL A 64 9.04 18.03 -15.55
C VAL A 64 9.57 18.91 -14.43
N GLY A 65 10.35 19.93 -14.77
CA GLY A 65 10.90 20.85 -13.78
C GLY A 65 9.83 21.81 -13.24
N SER A 66 9.88 22.14 -11.94
CA SER A 66 8.86 22.96 -11.27
C SER A 66 8.72 24.38 -11.80
N LYS A 67 9.71 24.88 -12.56
CA LYS A 67 9.65 26.20 -13.23
C LYS A 67 9.02 26.13 -14.62
N SER A 68 8.70 24.95 -15.13
CA SER A 68 7.99 24.80 -16.41
C SER A 68 6.50 25.10 -16.22
N ASN A 69 5.99 26.04 -17.02
CA ASN A 69 4.56 26.38 -17.05
C ASN A 69 3.73 25.46 -17.99
N ASP A 70 4.24 24.27 -18.33
CA ASP A 70 3.68 23.44 -19.40
C ASP A 70 2.93 22.20 -18.92
N LEU A 71 2.57 22.11 -17.63
CA LEU A 71 1.85 20.96 -17.06
C LEU A 71 0.56 20.65 -17.84
N ASP A 72 -0.22 21.68 -18.19
CA ASP A 72 -1.44 21.53 -18.98
C ASP A 72 -1.20 20.92 -20.36
N ARG A 73 -0.04 21.18 -20.97
CA ARG A 73 0.31 20.62 -22.28
C ARG A 73 0.55 19.12 -22.16
N TRP A 74 1.24 18.68 -21.10
CA TRP A 74 1.44 17.26 -20.80
C TRP A 74 0.12 16.54 -20.57
N HIS A 75 -0.78 17.11 -19.76
CA HIS A 75 -2.11 16.50 -19.54
C HIS A 75 -2.93 16.42 -20.84
N ARG A 76 -2.90 17.44 -21.71
CA ARG A 76 -3.56 17.38 -23.03
C ARG A 76 -2.97 16.30 -23.94
N MET A 77 -1.69 15.99 -23.75
CA MET A 77 -1.01 14.88 -24.41
C MET A 77 -1.35 13.51 -23.79
N GLY A 78 -2.13 13.47 -22.71
CA GLY A 78 -2.44 12.24 -21.99
C GLY A 78 -1.22 11.64 -21.31
N ILE A 79 -0.32 12.51 -20.84
CA ILE A 79 0.89 12.18 -20.09
C ILE A 79 0.82 12.93 -18.77
N GLU A 80 1.04 12.20 -17.67
CA GLU A 80 1.00 12.75 -16.31
C GLU A 80 2.37 13.37 -15.96
N PRO A 81 2.46 14.69 -15.70
CA PRO A 81 3.72 15.31 -15.32
C PRO A 81 4.05 15.00 -13.86
N VAL A 82 5.27 14.49 -13.63
CA VAL A 82 5.87 14.29 -12.31
C VAL A 82 6.88 15.42 -12.09
N VAL A 83 6.55 16.33 -11.19
CA VAL A 83 7.28 17.58 -11.01
C VAL A 83 8.48 17.40 -10.08
N PHE A 84 9.67 17.80 -10.53
CA PHE A 84 10.86 17.87 -9.68
C PHE A 84 11.22 19.31 -9.31
N PRO A 85 11.77 19.55 -8.10
CA PRO A 85 12.09 20.90 -7.65
C PRO A 85 13.24 21.50 -8.45
N GLN A 86 13.13 22.81 -8.73
CA GLN A 86 14.14 23.60 -9.42
C GLN A 86 14.30 24.98 -8.78
N GLU A 87 15.54 25.34 -8.47
CA GLU A 87 15.89 26.72 -8.07
C GLU A 87 15.96 27.65 -9.30
N LYS A 88 16.51 27.13 -10.42
CA LYS A 88 16.64 27.83 -11.72
C LYS A 88 16.15 26.92 -12.84
N GLU A 89 15.75 27.48 -13.99
CA GLU A 89 15.24 26.68 -15.13
C GLU A 89 16.23 25.61 -15.62
N ASN A 90 17.54 25.91 -15.58
CA ASN A 90 18.60 24.98 -15.98
C ASN A 90 19.12 24.11 -14.82
N ASP A 91 18.48 24.16 -13.66
CA ASP A 91 18.83 23.32 -12.53
C ASP A 91 18.12 21.97 -12.64
N PHE A 92 18.88 20.94 -13.00
CA PHE A 92 18.39 19.56 -13.12
C PHE A 92 18.86 18.67 -11.97
N THR A 93 19.37 19.25 -10.88
CA THR A 93 19.83 18.48 -9.72
C THR A 93 18.69 17.69 -9.05
N GLY A 94 17.48 18.25 -9.03
CA GLY A 94 16.28 17.56 -8.56
C GLY A 94 15.92 16.34 -9.44
N LEU A 95 16.13 16.44 -10.75
CA LEU A 95 15.96 15.33 -11.68
C LEU A 95 16.97 14.20 -11.39
N ASP A 96 18.25 14.55 -11.27
CA ASP A 96 19.31 13.58 -10.96
C ASP A 96 19.05 12.85 -9.63
N THR A 97 18.61 13.62 -8.63
CA THR A 97 18.25 13.08 -7.30
C THR A 97 17.05 12.12 -7.41
N GLY A 98 16.00 12.50 -8.14
CA GLY A 98 14.82 11.66 -8.33
C GLY A 98 15.13 10.36 -9.09
N VAL A 99 15.90 10.42 -10.18
CA VAL A 99 16.31 9.22 -10.94
C VAL A 99 17.18 8.31 -10.09
N LYS A 100 18.10 8.87 -9.30
CA LYS A 100 18.90 8.10 -8.35
C LYS A 100 18.02 7.45 -7.27
N GLY A 101 17.08 8.19 -6.70
CA GLY A 101 16.11 7.67 -5.73
C GLY A 101 15.30 6.50 -6.28
N LEU A 102 14.82 6.60 -7.52
CA LEU A 102 14.12 5.51 -8.21
C LEU A 102 15.02 4.28 -8.42
N ALA A 103 16.27 4.50 -8.85
CA ALA A 103 17.22 3.42 -9.04
C ALA A 103 17.55 2.72 -7.71
N ASP A 104 17.68 3.47 -6.63
CA ASP A 104 17.96 2.96 -5.30
C ASP A 104 16.75 2.23 -4.73
N PHE A 105 15.53 2.74 -4.93
CA PHE A 105 14.28 2.06 -4.59
C PHE A 105 14.18 0.69 -5.28
N ARG A 106 14.45 0.62 -6.59
CA ARG A 106 14.37 -0.63 -7.36
C ARG A 106 15.46 -1.64 -7.02
N ARG A 107 16.66 -1.16 -6.70
CA ARG A 107 17.81 -2.00 -6.32
C ARG A 107 17.86 -2.31 -4.83
N ARG A 108 16.93 -1.77 -4.03
CA ARG A 108 16.89 -1.92 -2.59
C ARG A 108 16.77 -3.40 -2.21
N GLY A 109 17.84 -3.92 -1.62
CA GLY A 109 17.86 -5.28 -1.07
C GLY A 109 17.00 -5.41 0.19
N ILE A 110 16.79 -6.65 0.65
CA ILE A 110 15.93 -6.94 1.81
C ILE A 110 16.36 -6.22 3.10
N LEU A 111 17.68 -6.09 3.32
CA LEU A 111 18.22 -5.36 4.48
C LEU A 111 17.94 -3.86 4.40
N GLY A 112 18.07 -3.27 3.21
CA GLY A 112 17.74 -1.85 2.99
C GLY A 112 16.25 -1.59 3.17
N TRP A 113 15.39 -2.51 2.73
CA TRP A 113 13.95 -2.44 3.02
C TRP A 113 13.65 -2.52 4.52
N ARG A 114 14.31 -3.43 5.24
CA ARG A 114 14.15 -3.53 6.70
C ARG A 114 14.53 -2.24 7.42
N GLN A 115 15.64 -1.62 7.02
CA GLN A 115 16.10 -0.35 7.61
C GLN A 115 15.13 0.79 7.32
N GLU A 116 14.64 0.89 6.08
CA GLU A 116 13.70 1.94 5.67
C GLU A 116 12.35 1.83 6.38
N ILE A 117 11.77 0.63 6.34
CA ILE A 117 10.50 0.36 7.00
C ILE A 117 10.65 0.60 8.50
N ALA A 118 11.77 0.20 9.11
CA ALA A 118 12.01 0.49 10.51
C ALA A 118 12.16 2.00 10.79
N ARG A 119 12.83 2.77 9.92
CA ARG A 119 12.94 4.23 10.04
C ARG A 119 11.55 4.87 10.08
N ILE A 120 10.68 4.52 9.13
CA ILE A 120 9.33 5.09 9.01
C ILE A 120 8.43 4.58 10.16
N ALA A 121 8.32 3.26 10.32
CA ALA A 121 7.37 2.64 11.25
C ALA A 121 7.73 2.86 12.73
N SER A 122 9.00 3.15 13.05
CA SER A 122 9.40 3.50 14.43
C SER A 122 8.90 4.87 14.88
N GLY A 123 8.58 5.77 13.93
CA GLY A 123 8.03 7.09 14.18
C GLY A 123 6.49 7.11 14.23
N GLN A 124 5.95 8.32 14.09
CA GLN A 124 4.52 8.52 13.85
C GLN A 124 4.20 8.26 12.37
N PRO A 125 2.97 7.81 12.06
CA PRO A 125 2.55 7.65 10.68
C PRO A 125 2.63 8.98 9.93
N PRO A 126 2.99 8.96 8.64
CA PRO A 126 2.99 10.16 7.81
C PRO A 126 1.59 10.76 7.76
N THR A 127 1.51 12.08 7.99
CA THR A 127 0.24 12.83 8.02
C THR A 127 -0.22 13.29 6.64
N VAL A 128 0.67 13.21 5.65
CA VAL A 128 0.43 13.60 4.27
C VAL A 128 0.75 12.41 3.38
N ASP A 129 0.03 12.26 2.27
CA ASP A 129 0.34 11.29 1.22
C ASP A 129 1.69 11.67 0.57
N ASP A 130 2.75 11.02 1.04
CA ASP A 130 4.14 11.31 0.71
C ASP A 130 4.92 10.02 0.36
N GLU A 131 6.23 10.17 0.11
CA GLU A 131 7.11 9.04 -0.23
C GLU A 131 7.10 7.96 0.87
N ASP A 132 7.05 8.36 2.14
CA ASP A 132 7.03 7.44 3.28
C ASP A 132 5.72 6.65 3.31
N SER A 133 4.59 7.30 3.01
CA SER A 133 3.27 6.67 2.87
C SER A 133 3.27 5.59 1.80
N HIS A 134 3.72 5.93 0.57
CA HIS A 134 3.78 4.96 -0.54
C HIS A 134 4.80 3.84 -0.31
N THR A 135 5.86 4.13 0.44
CA THR A 135 6.86 3.14 0.85
C THR A 135 6.24 2.09 1.78
N ILE A 136 5.40 2.52 2.73
CA ILE A 136 4.64 1.60 3.59
C ILE A 136 3.58 0.85 2.81
N ASP A 137 2.83 1.49 1.92
CA ASP A 137 1.85 0.80 1.07
C ASP A 137 2.49 -0.33 0.24
N HIS A 138 3.63 -0.03 -0.39
CA HIS A 138 4.40 -1.02 -1.13
C HIS A 138 4.95 -2.14 -0.22
N ALA A 139 5.31 -1.82 1.03
CA ALA A 139 5.76 -2.80 2.00
C ALA A 139 4.61 -3.72 2.45
N LEU A 140 3.43 -3.18 2.72
CA LEU A 140 2.28 -3.94 3.19
C LEU A 140 1.79 -4.94 2.14
N ALA A 141 1.93 -4.62 0.85
CA ALA A 141 1.64 -5.52 -0.28
C ALA A 141 2.57 -6.75 -0.40
N ARG A 142 3.57 -6.92 0.49
CA ARG A 142 4.49 -8.07 0.48
C ARG A 142 4.71 -8.65 1.87
N VAL A 143 4.39 -9.93 2.03
CA VAL A 143 4.51 -10.71 3.29
C VAL A 143 5.76 -10.37 4.13
N LYS A 144 6.97 -10.50 3.56
CA LYS A 144 8.22 -10.26 4.30
C LYS A 144 8.40 -8.81 4.75
N LEU A 145 7.91 -7.85 3.97
CA LEU A 145 8.02 -6.43 4.29
C LEU A 145 6.97 -6.03 5.33
N THR A 146 5.78 -6.63 5.28
CA THR A 146 4.76 -6.54 6.34
C THR A 146 5.31 -6.99 7.69
N GLU A 147 6.09 -8.07 7.74
CA GLU A 147 6.76 -8.51 8.99
C GLU A 147 7.73 -7.46 9.54
N PHE A 148 8.50 -6.78 8.68
CA PHE A 148 9.38 -5.71 9.12
C PHE A 148 8.60 -4.52 9.68
N PHE A 149 7.48 -4.17 9.05
CA PHE A 149 6.59 -3.12 9.51
C PHE A 149 6.02 -3.44 10.89
N VAL A 150 5.40 -4.61 11.05
CA VAL A 150 4.79 -5.08 12.30
C VAL A 150 5.77 -5.09 13.48
N ASN A 151 7.04 -5.43 13.22
CA ASN A 151 8.08 -5.45 14.25
C ASN A 151 8.54 -4.04 14.69
N ALA A 152 8.42 -3.04 13.82
CA ALA A 152 8.87 -1.68 14.09
C ALA A 152 7.72 -0.75 14.55
N ALA A 153 6.49 -0.97 14.05
CA ALA A 153 5.32 -0.16 14.34
C ALA A 153 4.83 -0.34 15.78
N LYS A 154 5.11 0.66 16.62
CA LYS A 154 4.72 0.70 18.04
C LYS A 154 3.68 1.77 18.40
N SER A 155 3.56 2.83 17.60
CA SER A 155 2.59 3.89 17.85
C SER A 155 1.16 3.41 17.57
N PRO A 156 0.17 3.72 18.44
CA PRO A 156 -1.24 3.38 18.19
C PRO A 156 -1.85 4.17 17.02
N GLU A 157 -1.24 5.28 16.61
CA GLU A 157 -1.68 6.11 15.47
C GLU A 157 -1.60 5.36 14.13
N TRP A 158 -0.71 4.36 14.04
CA TRP A 158 -0.63 3.48 12.88
C TRP A 158 -1.94 2.72 12.63
N ILE A 159 -2.74 2.48 13.67
CA ILE A 159 -4.03 1.79 13.53
C ILE A 159 -5.02 2.67 12.73
N SER A 160 -5.12 3.96 13.06
CA SER A 160 -5.97 4.89 12.31
C SER A 160 -5.46 5.08 10.88
N TRP A 161 -4.15 5.22 10.70
CA TRP A 161 -3.57 5.40 9.38
C TRP A 161 -3.82 4.19 8.46
N LEU A 162 -3.68 2.96 8.97
CA LEU A 162 -3.97 1.74 8.20
C LEU A 162 -5.46 1.61 7.83
N ASP A 163 -6.37 2.11 8.68
CA ASP A 163 -7.80 2.16 8.36
C ASP A 163 -8.09 3.18 7.25
N ASP A 164 -7.50 4.37 7.33
CA ASP A 164 -7.66 5.43 6.34
C ASP A 164 -7.14 5.01 4.96
N GLN A 165 -6.01 4.30 4.93
CA GLN A 165 -5.43 3.71 3.72
C GLN A 165 -6.12 2.39 3.28
N LYS A 166 -7.17 1.96 3.98
CA LYS A 166 -8.00 0.79 3.67
C LYS A 166 -7.28 -0.56 3.72
N HIS A 167 -6.07 -0.63 4.28
CA HIS A 167 -5.34 -1.89 4.49
C HIS A 167 -6.05 -2.82 5.47
N LEU A 168 -6.85 -2.29 6.40
CA LEU A 168 -7.57 -3.09 7.38
C LEU A 168 -8.92 -3.62 6.90
N LYS A 169 -9.40 -3.18 5.74
CA LYS A 169 -10.77 -3.49 5.26
C LYS A 169 -11.03 -5.00 5.18
N HIS A 170 -10.02 -5.78 4.78
CA HIS A 170 -10.12 -7.23 4.67
C HIS A 170 -10.35 -7.93 6.01
N LEU A 171 -9.85 -7.35 7.11
CA LEU A 171 -10.04 -7.88 8.47
C LEU A 171 -11.47 -7.76 8.99
N PHE A 172 -12.26 -6.87 8.39
CA PHE A 172 -13.67 -6.64 8.73
C PHE A 172 -14.64 -7.18 7.67
N THR A 173 -14.13 -7.94 6.69
CA THR A 173 -14.92 -8.56 5.62
C THR A 173 -14.89 -10.09 5.77
N GLU A 174 -15.98 -10.75 5.37
CA GLU A 174 -16.03 -12.22 5.29
C GLU A 174 -15.19 -12.71 4.10
N GLY A 175 -14.33 -13.70 4.33
CA GLY A 175 -13.46 -14.28 3.30
C GLY A 175 -12.15 -14.83 3.86
N GLU A 176 -11.40 -15.52 3.00
CA GLU A 176 -10.04 -15.95 3.35
C GLU A 176 -9.10 -14.74 3.37
N LEU A 177 -8.38 -14.58 4.49
CA LEU A 177 -7.35 -13.56 4.62
C LEU A 177 -6.07 -13.95 3.88
N GLU A 178 -5.47 -12.99 3.20
CA GLU A 178 -4.12 -13.17 2.67
C GLU A 178 -3.11 -13.31 3.80
N LYS A 179 -1.91 -13.82 3.47
CA LYS A 179 -0.84 -13.98 4.47
C LYS A 179 -0.45 -12.65 5.14
N GLN A 180 -0.56 -11.55 4.41
CA GLN A 180 -0.25 -10.19 4.88
C GLN A 180 -1.29 -9.73 5.90
N ASP A 181 -2.58 -9.93 5.58
CA ASP A 181 -3.70 -9.62 6.46
C ASP A 181 -3.63 -10.44 7.75
N LYS A 182 -3.23 -11.71 7.69
CA LYS A 182 -3.02 -12.53 8.90
C LYS A 182 -1.96 -11.92 9.82
N ILE A 183 -0.82 -11.48 9.26
CA ILE A 183 0.24 -10.81 10.02
C ILE A 183 -0.27 -9.50 10.64
N LEU A 184 -1.02 -8.69 9.89
CA LEU A 184 -1.63 -7.47 10.39
C LEU A 184 -2.66 -7.73 11.48
N SER A 185 -3.45 -8.80 11.36
CA SER A 185 -4.44 -9.21 12.35
C SER A 185 -3.79 -9.56 13.70
N GLU A 186 -2.66 -10.27 13.68
CA GLU A 186 -1.89 -10.60 14.87
C GLU A 186 -1.24 -9.36 15.49
N TRP A 187 -0.72 -8.45 14.66
CA TRP A 187 -0.17 -7.18 15.14
C TRP A 187 -1.22 -6.30 15.80
N LEU A 188 -2.38 -6.12 15.18
CA LEU A 188 -3.50 -5.36 15.76
C LEU A 188 -3.93 -5.96 17.10
N ALA A 189 -4.06 -7.29 17.17
CA ALA A 189 -4.37 -7.99 18.41
C ALA A 189 -3.29 -7.76 19.49
N ASN A 190 -2.01 -7.66 19.12
CA ASN A 190 -0.94 -7.33 20.07
C ASN A 190 -0.96 -5.85 20.51
N GLN A 191 -1.31 -4.92 19.63
CA GLN A 191 -1.38 -3.48 19.95
C GLN A 191 -2.53 -3.15 20.90
N LEU A 192 -3.65 -3.85 20.75
CA LEU A 192 -4.80 -3.78 21.64
C LEU A 192 -4.42 -4.01 23.12
N VAL A 193 -3.54 -4.98 23.33
CA VAL A 193 -3.05 -5.39 24.65
C VAL A 193 -2.09 -4.37 25.24
N ARG A 194 -1.30 -3.71 24.39
CA ARG A 194 -0.25 -2.78 24.82
C ARG A 194 -0.75 -1.38 25.10
N ASN A 195 -1.68 -0.88 24.29
CA ASN A 195 -2.03 0.54 24.28
C ASN A 195 -3.52 0.82 24.58
N ASN A 196 -4.33 -0.19 24.95
CA ASN A 196 -5.73 -0.05 25.39
C ASN A 196 -6.53 0.98 24.56
N SER A 197 -6.43 0.90 23.22
CA SER A 197 -6.78 2.03 22.36
C SER A 197 -8.28 2.12 22.08
N ASP A 198 -8.89 3.24 22.49
CA ASP A 198 -10.22 3.69 22.03
C ASP A 198 -10.34 3.70 20.50
N SER A 199 -9.21 3.88 19.79
CA SER A 199 -9.12 3.84 18.33
C SER A 199 -9.53 2.49 17.72
N LEU A 200 -9.29 1.36 18.38
CA LEU A 200 -9.75 0.07 17.85
C LEU A 200 -11.27 -0.09 18.02
N PHE A 201 -11.82 0.41 19.12
CA PHE A 201 -13.26 0.40 19.34
C PHE A 201 -14.00 1.27 18.33
N SER A 202 -13.45 2.44 17.97
CA SER A 202 -14.04 3.30 16.94
C SER A 202 -14.03 2.63 15.56
N ILE A 203 -12.94 1.95 15.20
CA ILE A 203 -12.83 1.20 13.94
C ILE A 203 -13.82 0.04 13.91
N ILE A 204 -13.90 -0.78 14.96
CA ILE A 204 -14.86 -1.91 15.02
C ILE A 204 -16.30 -1.40 14.92
N SER A 205 -16.60 -0.27 15.58
CA SER A 205 -17.92 0.37 15.50
C SER A 205 -18.21 0.86 14.08
N LYS A 206 -17.21 1.43 13.39
CA LYS A 206 -17.32 1.89 11.99
C LYS A 206 -17.61 0.75 11.02
N TYR A 207 -17.07 -0.45 11.25
CA TYR A 207 -17.37 -1.65 10.45
C TYR A 207 -18.56 -2.47 10.96
N ASN A 208 -19.46 -1.87 11.75
CA ASN A 208 -20.68 -2.50 12.26
C ASN A 208 -20.45 -3.84 13.00
N GLY A 209 -19.29 -4.02 13.66
CA GLY A 209 -18.99 -5.24 14.40
C GLY A 209 -18.75 -6.48 13.53
N ARG A 210 -18.48 -6.34 12.22
CA ARG A 210 -18.10 -7.49 11.39
C ARG A 210 -16.62 -7.78 11.58
N LEU A 211 -16.29 -8.94 12.13
CA LEU A 211 -14.92 -9.40 12.31
C LEU A 211 -14.68 -10.64 11.47
N ASN A 212 -13.58 -10.66 10.72
CA ASN A 212 -13.12 -11.86 10.07
C ASN A 212 -12.76 -12.94 11.12
N GLN A 213 -13.03 -14.22 10.82
CA GLN A 213 -12.78 -15.34 11.73
C GLN A 213 -11.32 -15.42 12.20
N CYS A 214 -10.35 -15.16 11.32
CA CYS A 214 -8.93 -15.16 11.68
C CYS A 214 -8.60 -14.05 12.67
N PHE A 215 -9.13 -12.85 12.44
CA PHE A 215 -8.91 -11.71 13.34
C PHE A 215 -9.60 -11.92 14.69
N TRP A 216 -10.84 -12.44 14.68
CA TRP A 216 -11.57 -12.80 15.89
C TRP A 216 -10.82 -13.85 16.74
N LYS A 217 -10.30 -14.91 16.10
CA LYS A 217 -9.48 -15.94 16.77
C LYS A 217 -8.17 -15.35 17.33
N ALA A 218 -7.52 -14.45 16.59
CA ALA A 218 -6.30 -13.78 17.04
C ALA A 218 -6.56 -12.92 18.29
N LEU A 219 -7.67 -12.17 18.31
CA LEU A 219 -8.11 -11.39 19.47
C LEU A 219 -8.41 -12.29 20.67
N LEU A 220 -9.21 -13.34 20.48
CA LEU A 220 -9.57 -14.28 21.53
C LEU A 220 -8.33 -14.94 22.15
N ARG A 221 -7.42 -15.44 21.31
CA ARG A 221 -6.17 -16.07 21.77
C ARG A 221 -5.31 -15.10 22.56
N LYS A 222 -5.25 -13.83 22.17
CA LYS A 222 -4.46 -12.83 22.90
C LYS A 222 -5.08 -12.47 24.24
N LEU A 223 -6.41 -12.33 24.29
CA LEU A 223 -7.15 -12.09 25.53
C LEU A 223 -7.07 -13.28 26.49
N SER A 224 -7.13 -14.52 26.00
CA SER A 224 -7.01 -15.71 26.86
C SER A 224 -5.62 -15.88 27.46
N HIS A 225 -4.56 -15.51 26.74
CA HIS A 225 -3.19 -15.54 27.26
C HIS A 225 -2.90 -14.44 28.31
N LEU A 226 -3.74 -13.41 28.44
CA LEU A 226 -3.52 -12.26 29.32
C LEU A 226 -3.94 -12.46 30.79
N GLY A 227 -4.32 -13.68 31.18
CA GLY A 227 -4.78 -14.11 32.50
C GLY A 227 -4.65 -13.09 33.65
N GLU A 228 -5.80 -12.71 34.19
CA GLU A 228 -6.13 -12.01 35.46
C GLU A 228 -5.39 -10.71 35.85
N ASN A 229 -4.13 -10.47 35.47
CA ASN A 229 -3.29 -9.48 36.15
C ASN A 229 -2.79 -8.29 35.30
N SER A 230 -3.23 -8.14 34.03
CA SER A 230 -2.60 -7.16 33.11
C SER A 230 -3.54 -6.10 32.52
N LEU A 231 -4.86 -6.30 32.56
CA LEU A 231 -5.85 -5.43 31.92
C LEU A 231 -6.88 -4.96 32.94
N ASN A 232 -7.32 -3.71 32.82
CA ASN A 232 -8.44 -3.19 33.62
C ASN A 232 -9.68 -4.07 33.37
N PRO A 233 -10.32 -4.63 34.41
CA PRO A 233 -11.49 -5.51 34.28
C PRO A 233 -12.62 -4.93 33.43
N GLN A 234 -12.79 -3.60 33.43
CA GLN A 234 -13.82 -2.91 32.63
C GLN A 234 -13.52 -2.92 31.12
N ILE A 235 -12.24 -2.88 30.75
CA ILE A 235 -11.82 -2.93 29.34
C ILE A 235 -11.97 -4.36 28.83
N LEU A 236 -11.62 -5.34 29.66
CA LEU A 236 -11.76 -6.74 29.33
C LEU A 236 -13.24 -7.13 29.18
N SER A 237 -14.13 -6.70 30.08
CA SER A 237 -15.58 -6.94 29.92
C SER A 237 -16.13 -6.31 28.64
N ARG A 238 -15.69 -5.09 28.29
CA ARG A 238 -16.08 -4.42 27.03
C ARG A 238 -15.62 -5.20 25.80
N TRP A 239 -14.40 -5.71 25.79
CA TRP A 239 -13.89 -6.55 24.70
C TRP A 239 -14.63 -7.88 24.59
N VAL A 240 -14.93 -8.52 25.72
CA VAL A 240 -15.70 -9.76 25.72
C VAL A 240 -17.12 -9.53 25.21
N HIS A 241 -17.78 -8.45 25.61
CA HIS A 241 -19.09 -8.07 25.05
C HIS A 241 -19.05 -7.85 23.54
N ILE A 242 -18.02 -7.18 23.02
CA ILE A 242 -17.87 -6.99 21.56
C ILE A 242 -17.63 -8.31 20.86
N LEU A 243 -16.72 -9.16 21.36
CA LEU A 243 -16.43 -10.45 20.75
C LEU A 243 -17.63 -11.39 20.76
N MET A 244 -18.46 -11.33 21.80
CA MET A 244 -19.73 -12.06 21.87
C MET A 244 -20.77 -11.53 20.88
N ASN A 245 -20.81 -10.23 20.63
CA ASN A 245 -21.73 -9.64 19.65
C ASN A 245 -21.23 -9.80 18.20
N CYS A 246 -19.94 -10.06 18.02
CA CYS A 246 -19.26 -10.14 16.71
C CYS A 246 -18.84 -11.58 16.37
N ILE A 247 -19.62 -12.60 16.79
CA ILE A 247 -19.30 -14.00 16.51
C ILE A 247 -19.38 -14.23 14.98
N PRO A 248 -18.29 -14.65 14.33
CA PRO A 248 -18.31 -14.98 12.91
C PRO A 248 -19.18 -16.22 12.66
N MET A 249 -20.01 -16.19 11.61
CA MET A 249 -21.09 -17.15 11.32
C MET A 249 -20.63 -18.62 11.11
N ASN A 250 -19.32 -18.90 11.08
CA ASN A 250 -18.81 -20.26 10.95
C ASN A 250 -17.57 -20.50 11.85
N PRO A 251 -17.76 -20.87 13.12
CA PRO A 251 -16.65 -21.28 13.98
C PRO A 251 -16.01 -22.62 13.55
N ASP A 252 -16.72 -23.45 12.77
CA ASP A 252 -16.52 -24.91 12.74
C ASP A 252 -16.13 -25.54 11.39
N GLU A 253 -15.73 -24.79 10.36
CA GLU A 253 -15.33 -25.43 9.09
C GLU A 253 -13.94 -26.13 9.11
N ASP A 254 -13.15 -25.92 10.17
CA ASP A 254 -11.87 -26.63 10.40
C ASP A 254 -12.01 -27.80 11.42
N SER A 255 -13.24 -28.13 11.82
CA SER A 255 -13.54 -29.17 12.82
C SER A 255 -13.32 -30.62 12.36
N ARG A 256 -12.72 -30.84 11.18
CA ARG A 256 -12.18 -32.18 10.81
C ARG A 256 -10.80 -32.46 11.40
N SER A 257 -10.20 -31.48 12.07
CA SER A 257 -9.05 -31.71 12.94
C SER A 257 -9.53 -31.61 14.39
N ILE A 258 -9.66 -32.77 15.03
CA ILE A 258 -10.00 -32.96 16.45
C ILE A 258 -9.42 -31.82 17.31
N PRO A 259 -10.23 -31.12 18.15
CA PRO A 259 -9.71 -30.07 19.00
C PRO A 259 -8.70 -30.68 19.99
N VAL A 260 -7.47 -30.17 19.98
CA VAL A 260 -6.49 -30.51 21.02
C VAL A 260 -7.02 -29.94 22.35
N PRO A 261 -6.96 -30.68 23.49
CA PRO A 261 -7.66 -30.33 24.73
C PRO A 261 -7.32 -28.98 25.41
N GLY A 262 -6.51 -28.11 24.79
CA GLY A 262 -6.10 -26.81 25.33
C GLY A 262 -6.97 -25.61 24.90
N ASP A 263 -7.77 -25.71 23.84
CA ASP A 263 -8.57 -24.56 23.35
C ASP A 263 -9.83 -24.27 24.19
N TYR A 264 -10.29 -25.24 24.99
CA TYR A 264 -11.39 -25.03 25.94
C TYR A 264 -10.99 -24.15 27.13
N GLU A 265 -9.70 -24.08 27.46
CA GLU A 265 -9.21 -23.28 28.58
C GLU A 265 -9.40 -21.77 28.32
N GLY A 266 -9.28 -21.33 27.07
CA GLY A 266 -9.50 -19.93 26.69
C GLY A 266 -10.96 -19.51 26.80
N TYR A 267 -11.88 -20.36 26.35
CA TYR A 267 -13.32 -20.12 26.50
C TYR A 267 -13.75 -20.17 27.96
N TYR A 268 -13.26 -21.14 28.74
CA TYR A 268 -13.55 -21.25 30.18
C TYR A 268 -13.00 -20.07 30.98
N ARG A 269 -11.78 -19.59 30.67
CA ARG A 269 -11.19 -18.43 31.36
C ARG A 269 -11.95 -17.14 31.06
N VAL A 270 -12.39 -16.93 29.82
CA VAL A 270 -13.25 -15.77 29.50
C VAL A 270 -14.59 -15.87 30.21
N TRP A 271 -15.16 -17.08 30.34
CA TRP A 271 -16.36 -17.33 31.13
C TRP A 271 -16.17 -17.08 32.64
N GLN A 272 -15.03 -17.48 33.23
CA GLN A 272 -14.68 -17.25 34.64
C GLN A 272 -14.38 -15.78 34.97
N ILE A 273 -14.01 -14.96 33.99
CA ILE A 273 -13.83 -13.52 34.24
C ILE A 273 -15.19 -12.78 34.21
N LEU A 274 -16.22 -13.37 33.60
CA LEU A 274 -17.56 -12.79 33.51
C LEU A 274 -18.50 -13.21 34.65
N TYR A 275 -18.22 -14.33 35.34
CA TYR A 275 -19.06 -14.92 36.39
C TYR A 275 -18.21 -15.37 37.58
#